data_AF-A0AAU5XD55-F1
#
_entry.id   AF-A0AAU5XD55-F1
#
_cell.length_a   1.000
_cell.length_b   1.000
_cell.length_c   1.000
_cell.angle_alpha   90.00
_cell.angle_beta   90.00
_cell.angle_gamma   90.00
#
_symmetry.space_group_name_H-M   'P 1'
#
loop_
_entity.id
_entity.type
_entity.pdbx_description
1 polymer ?
#
loop_
_entity_poly.entity_id
_entity_poly.type
_entity_poly.pdbx_seq_one_letter_code
_entity_poly.pdbx_strand_id
1 'polypeptide(L)' 'MFTTVLRYAKAVTAAAIPVFTVIQAAVTDNQITTAEWVNIVVAVAGAFGVALVANAPAKTRELP' A
#
# COMPACT_ATOMS: atom_id res chain seq x y z
N MET A 1 -19.33 -12.09 -2.15
CA MET A 1 -17.97 -12.10 -2.75
C MET A 1 -17.33 -10.70 -2.81
N PHE A 2 -18.10 -9.62 -3.02
CA PHE A 2 -17.57 -8.23 -3.10
C PHE A 2 -17.04 -7.66 -1.77
N THR A 3 -17.56 -8.13 -0.63
CA THR A 3 -17.21 -7.63 0.71
C THR A 3 -15.79 -7.98 1.15
N THR A 4 -15.25 -9.12 0.70
CA THR A 4 -13.87 -9.53 1.02
C THR A 4 -12.86 -8.61 0.34
N VAL A 5 -13.12 -8.23 -0.92
CA VAL A 5 -12.26 -7.30 -1.68
C VAL A 5 -12.22 -5.94 -0.99
N LEU A 6 -13.37 -5.38 -0.61
CA LEU A 6 -13.43 -4.11 0.15
C LEU A 6 -12.73 -4.19 1.50
N ARG A 7 -12.78 -5.35 2.18
CA ARG A 7 -12.14 -5.57 3.48
C ARG A 7 -10.61 -5.51 3.41
N TYR A 8 -10.04 -6.00 2.30
CA TYR A 8 -8.59 -5.98 2.05
C TYR A 8 -8.14 -4.89 1.09
N ALA A 9 -9.07 -4.09 0.53
CA ALA A 9 -8.77 -3.07 -0.47
C ALA A 9 -7.64 -2.14 -0.02
N LYS A 10 -7.65 -1.71 1.25
CA LYS A 10 -6.56 -0.89 1.81
C LYS A 10 -5.20 -1.58 1.77
N ALA A 11 -5.13 -2.84 2.16
CA ALA A 11 -3.89 -3.61 2.13
C ALA A 11 -3.42 -3.87 0.69
N VAL A 12 -4.35 -4.19 -0.22
CA VAL A 12 -4.06 -4.41 -1.64
C VAL A 12 -3.56 -3.13 -2.31
N THR A 13 -4.23 -2.00 -2.10
CA THR A 13 -3.80 -0.70 -2.63
C THR A 13 -2.46 -0.29 -2.04
N ALA A 14 -2.23 -0.52 -0.75
CA ALA A 14 -0.96 -0.19 -0.12
C ALA A 14 0.19 -1.05 -0.64
N ALA A 15 -0.04 -2.33 -0.94
CA ALA A 15 0.94 -3.21 -1.57
C ALA A 15 1.22 -2.87 -3.04
N ALA A 16 0.24 -2.30 -3.76
CA ALA A 16 0.40 -1.93 -5.16
C ALA A 16 1.41 -0.79 -5.36
N ILE A 17 1.49 0.16 -4.41
CA ILE A 17 2.42 1.30 -4.49
C ILE A 17 3.89 0.87 -4.61
N PRO A 18 4.48 0.09 -3.68
CA PRO A 18 5.87 -0.33 -3.80
C PRO A 18 6.13 -1.18 -5.05
N VAL A 19 5.16 -2.01 -5.48
CA VAL A 19 5.27 -2.78 -6.71
C VAL A 19 5.42 -1.86 -7.93
N PHE A 20 4.59 -0.83 -8.04
CA PHE A 20 4.70 0.13 -9.15
C PHE A 20 5.97 0.97 -9.09
N THR A 21 6.48 1.31 -7.91
CA THR A 21 7.77 1.99 -7.77
C THR A 21 8.93 1.16 -8.31
N VAL A 22 8.95 -0.15 -8.02
CA VAL A 22 9.97 -1.07 -8.56
C VAL A 22 9.85 -1.20 -10.08
N ILE A 23 8.63 -1.35 -10.60
CA ILE A 23 8.39 -1.44 -12.04
C ILE A 23 8.82 -0.16 -12.75
N GLN A 24 8.55 1.02 -12.17
CA GLN A 24 8.95 2.30 -12.75
C GLN A 24 10.47 2.41 -12.89
N ALA A 25 11.22 2.07 -11.85
CA ALA A 25 12.69 2.06 -11.90
C ALA A 25 13.19 1.11 -13.00
N ALA A 26 12.69 -0.13 -13.01
CA ALA A 26 13.08 -1.14 -13.99
C ALA A 26 12.78 -0.74 -15.45
N VAL A 27 11.68 -0.03 -15.71
CA VAL A 27 11.29 0.39 -17.07
C VAL A 27 12.08 1.62 -17.55
N THR A 28 12.53 2.50 -16.65
CA THR A 28 13.11 3.80 -17.03
C THR A 28 14.56 3.67 -17.50
N ASP A 29 15.40 3.00 -16.73
CA ASP A 29 16.83 2.89 -17.02
C ASP A 29 17.41 1.48 -16.78
N ASN A 30 16.54 0.51 -16.46
CA ASN A 30 16.90 -0.89 -16.20
C ASN A 30 17.93 -1.05 -15.06
N GLN A 31 18.07 -0.03 -14.21
CA GLN A 31 18.86 -0.05 -13.00
C GLN A 31 17.98 0.38 -11.83
N ILE A 32 18.35 -0.03 -10.62
CA ILE A 32 17.71 0.48 -9.41
C ILE A 32 18.83 1.10 -8.59
N THR A 33 18.87 2.43 -8.62
CA THR A 33 19.82 3.25 -7.87
C THR A 33 19.60 3.12 -6.37
N THR A 34 20.61 3.48 -5.57
CA THR A 34 20.51 3.47 -4.10
C THR A 34 19.36 4.34 -3.59
N ALA A 35 19.06 5.46 -4.26
CA ALA A 35 17.95 6.33 -3.91
C ALA A 35 16.59 5.66 -4.15
N GLU A 36 16.46 4.92 -5.25
CA GLU A 36 15.23 4.16 -5.55
C GLU A 36 15.02 3.02 -4.57
N TRP A 37 16.09 2.34 -4.15
CA TRP A 37 16.02 1.34 -3.08
C TRP A 37 15.47 1.90 -1.78
N VAL A 38 15.90 3.10 -1.37
CA VAL A 38 15.37 3.78 -0.18
C VAL A 38 13.88 4.06 -0.34
N ASN A 39 13.46 4.57 -1.50
CA ASN A 39 12.05 4.84 -1.78
C ASN A 39 11.19 3.57 -1.77
N ILE A 40 11.70 2.47 -2.34
CA ILE A 40 11.04 1.16 -2.32
C ILE A 40 10.87 0.68 -0.87
N VAL A 41 11.91 0.74 -0.04
CA VAL A 41 11.85 0.32 1.37
C VAL A 41 10.83 1.15 2.15
N VAL A 42 10.80 2.47 1.96
CA VAL A 42 9.81 3.35 2.59
C VAL A 42 8.38 3.00 2.15
N ALA A 43 8.17 2.76 0.86
CA ALA A 43 6.87 2.36 0.32
C ALA A 43 6.41 1.00 0.88
N VAL A 44 7.31 0.03 0.99
CA VAL A 44 7.03 -1.28 1.61
C VAL A 44 6.70 -1.12 3.10
N ALA A 45 7.48 -0.35 3.85
CA ALA A 45 7.21 -0.08 5.27
C ALA A 45 5.85 0.60 5.48
N GLY A 46 5.50 1.56 4.62
CA GLY A 46 4.18 2.19 4.60
C GLY A 46 3.06 1.18 4.30
N ALA A 47 3.28 0.27 3.34
CA ALA A 47 2.33 -0.79 3.02
C ALA A 47 2.08 -1.74 4.20
N PHE A 48 3.14 -2.15 4.90
CA PHE A 48 3.02 -2.91 6.14
C PHE A 48 2.30 -2.12 7.23
N GLY A 49 2.61 -0.83 7.39
CA GLY A 49 1.89 0.05 8.32
C GLY A 49 0.38 0.06 8.05
N VAL A 50 -0.05 0.20 6.80
CA VAL A 50 -1.46 0.17 6.42
C VAL A 50 -2.09 -1.20 6.64
N ALA A 51 -1.36 -2.30 6.39
CA ALA A 51 -1.85 -3.65 6.61
C ALA A 51 -2.00 -3.98 8.11
N LEU A 52 -1.14 -3.43 8.96
CA LEU A 52 -1.17 -3.61 10.41
C LEU A 52 -2.21 -2.73 11.11
N VAL A 53 -2.58 -1.59 10.52
CA VAL A 53 -3.66 -0.75 11.05
C VAL A 53 -4.99 -1.49 10.88
N ALA A 54 -5.58 -1.89 12.01
CA ALA A 54 -6.88 -2.53 12.02
C ALA A 54 -7.92 -1.63 11.34
N ASN A 55 -8.67 -2.19 10.39
CA ASN A 55 -9.85 -1.56 9.82
C ASN A 55 -10.93 -1.46 10.89
N ALA A 56 -10.86 -0.43 11.74
CA ALA A 56 -11.93 -0.11 12.66
C ALA A 56 -13.20 0.19 11.83
N PRO A 57 -14.34 -0.46 12.13
CA PRO A 57 -15.60 -0.06 11.52
C PRO A 57 -15.83 1.42 11.86
N ALA A 58 -16.15 2.23 10.86
CA ALA A 58 -16.58 3.60 11.10
C ALA A 58 -17.71 3.54 12.12
N LYS A 59 -17.52 4.14 13.30
CA LYS A 59 -18.62 4.28 14.26
C LYS A 59 -19.70 5.09 13.55
N THR A 60 -20.79 4.43 13.15
CA THR A 60 -22.00 5.12 12.74
C THR A 60 -22.40 5.95 13.95
N ARG A 61 -22.24 7.28 13.85
CA ARG A 61 -22.73 8.19 14.88
C ARG A 61 -24.25 8.10 14.83
N GLU A 62 -24.85 7.37 15.76
CA GLU A 62 -26.29 7.46 15.99
C GLU A 62 -26.54 8.89 16.46
N LEU A 63 -27.15 9.68 15.57
CA LEU A 63 -27.60 11.03 15.87
C LEU A 63 -28.81 10.91 16.83
N PRO A 64 -28.86 11.70 17.92
CA PRO A 64 -29.99 11.71 18.85
C PRO A 64 -31.27 12.24 18.19
#